data_AF-A0A967ICW3-F1
#
_entry.id   AF-A0A967ICW3-F1
#
_cell.length_a   1.000
_cell.length_b   1.000
_cell.length_c   1.000
_cell.angle_alpha   90.00
_cell.angle_beta   90.00
_cell.angle_gamma   90.00
#
_symmetry.space_group_name_H-M   'P 1'
#
loop_
_entity.id
_entity.type
_entity.pdbx_description
1 polymer ?
#
loop_
_entity_poly.entity_id
_entity_poly.type
_entity_poly.pdbx_seq_one_letter_code
_entity_poly.pdbx_strand_id
1 'polypeptide(L)'
;MAEIIRLALEDRLADVHTVLPGKITAYDNATQKAEVLPMVRRRQETVDGEIDEALPVIPDVPVVFPRAGGFKITFPVAVGDRCILAFCERSVDNYQIGQSDDPVDPELYQKHHLTDPVALLGWYQDKDALTGVATTGLDVGADDNKATVRVEGDKITVWSDRAGDRARLELDGDEIRLFENLAALASMKVGGGEINLGDQSAADFVALAGKVLTELNKLASDVNSLKTVFSAWIPVPNDGGAALKTAATTWFGSPVTISPVAATKVKAT
;
A
#
# COMPACT_ATOMS: atom_id res chain seq x y z
N MET A 1 -10.56 24.16 -58.36
CA MET A 1 -9.31 23.37 -58.19
C MET A 1 -8.86 23.35 -56.74
N ALA A 2 -8.73 24.51 -56.06
CA ALA A 2 -8.41 24.56 -54.63
C ALA A 2 -9.43 23.85 -53.72
N GLU A 3 -10.73 23.96 -54.01
CA GLU A 3 -11.81 23.34 -53.22
C GLU A 3 -11.80 21.81 -53.29
N ILE A 4 -11.51 21.24 -54.46
CA ILE A 4 -11.38 19.78 -54.65
C ILE A 4 -10.16 19.24 -53.89
N ILE A 5 -9.05 19.99 -53.89
CA ILE A 5 -7.85 19.61 -53.11
C ILE A 5 -8.16 19.66 -51.61
N ARG A 6 -8.92 20.65 -51.14
CA ARG A 6 -9.32 20.75 -49.73
C ARG A 6 -10.17 19.54 -49.30
N LEU A 7 -11.20 19.21 -50.08
CA LEU A 7 -12.08 18.07 -49.80
C LEU A 7 -11.30 16.74 -49.81
N ALA A 8 -10.39 16.56 -50.77
CA ALA A 8 -9.55 15.36 -50.82
C ALA A 8 -8.58 15.26 -49.63
N LEU A 9 -8.09 16.39 -49.11
CA LEU A 9 -7.26 16.41 -47.91
C LEU A 9 -8.08 16.13 -46.64
N GLU A 10 -9.27 16.70 -46.52
CA GLU A 10 -10.19 16.47 -45.40
C GLU A 10 -10.62 15.00 -45.33
N ASP A 11 -10.94 14.39 -46.48
CA ASP A 11 -11.25 12.96 -46.60
C ASP A 11 -10.06 12.07 -46.16
N ARG A 12 -8.84 12.40 -46.61
CA ARG A 12 -7.64 11.68 -46.17
C ARG A 12 -7.33 11.84 -44.70
N LEU A 13 -7.56 13.01 -44.12
CA LEU A 13 -7.38 13.22 -42.69
C LEU A 13 -8.43 12.49 -41.86
N ALA A 14 -9.65 12.31 -42.39
CA ALA A 14 -10.69 11.54 -41.71
C ALA A 14 -10.34 10.04 -41.57
N ASP A 15 -9.52 9.49 -42.47
CA ASP A 15 -9.02 8.11 -42.41
C ASP A 15 -7.78 7.93 -41.51
N VAL A 16 -7.17 9.01 -41.01
CA VAL A 16 -5.95 8.90 -40.18
C VAL A 16 -6.34 8.67 -38.71
N HIS A 17 -6.16 7.45 -38.23
CA HIS A 17 -6.33 7.14 -36.81
C HIS A 17 -5.08 7.49 -36.00
N THR A 18 -5.26 8.29 -34.95
CA THR A 18 -4.18 8.68 -34.05
C THR A 18 -4.45 8.14 -32.65
N VAL A 19 -5.53 8.62 -32.04
CA VAL A 19 -5.97 8.19 -30.71
C VAL A 19 -7.50 8.16 -30.66
N LEU A 20 -8.07 7.10 -30.09
CA LEU A 20 -9.50 7.01 -29.79
C LEU A 20 -9.73 6.51 -28.36
N PRO A 21 -10.80 6.94 -27.66
CA PRO A 21 -11.20 6.31 -26.42
C PRO A 21 -11.79 4.92 -26.69
N GLY A 22 -11.48 3.95 -25.83
CA GLY A 22 -11.89 2.56 -25.95
C GLY A 22 -12.51 2.01 -24.65
N LYS A 23 -13.25 0.92 -24.80
CA LYS A 23 -13.80 0.12 -23.69
C LYS A 23 -13.42 -1.34 -23.87
N ILE A 24 -12.88 -1.95 -22.84
CA ILE A 24 -12.55 -3.38 -22.83
C ILE A 24 -13.83 -4.21 -22.87
N THR A 25 -13.91 -5.13 -23.83
CA THR A 25 -15.02 -6.07 -24.02
C THR A 25 -14.64 -7.50 -23.67
N ALA A 26 -13.36 -7.86 -23.81
CA ALA A 26 -12.76 -9.09 -23.32
C ALA A 26 -11.26 -8.86 -23.05
N TYR A 27 -10.66 -9.68 -22.18
CA TYR A 27 -9.24 -9.63 -21.86
C TYR A 27 -8.68 -11.03 -21.62
N ASP A 28 -7.54 -11.34 -22.22
CA ASP A 28 -6.75 -12.54 -21.97
C ASP A 28 -5.50 -12.21 -21.15
N ASN A 29 -5.45 -12.70 -19.91
CA ASN A 29 -4.35 -12.45 -18.99
C ASN A 29 -3.04 -13.17 -19.37
N ALA A 30 -3.11 -14.26 -20.16
CA ALA A 30 -1.91 -14.99 -20.58
C ALA A 30 -1.16 -14.26 -21.70
N THR A 31 -1.89 -13.77 -22.70
CA THR A 31 -1.31 -13.04 -23.84
C THR A 31 -1.24 -11.52 -23.62
N GLN A 32 -1.91 -11.01 -22.58
CA GLN A 32 -2.04 -9.58 -22.27
C GLN A 32 -2.72 -8.77 -23.38
N LYS A 33 -3.63 -9.44 -24.11
CA LYS A 33 -4.40 -8.85 -25.21
C LYS A 33 -5.86 -8.64 -24.82
N ALA A 34 -6.47 -7.62 -25.39
CA ALA A 34 -7.86 -7.25 -25.17
C ALA A 34 -8.65 -7.16 -26.47
N GLU A 35 -9.95 -7.41 -26.37
CA GLU A 35 -10.92 -6.96 -27.36
C GLU A 35 -11.44 -5.58 -26.92
N VAL A 36 -11.26 -4.55 -27.75
CA VAL A 36 -11.59 -3.16 -27.38
C VAL A 36 -12.59 -2.57 -28.35
N LEU A 37 -13.67 -2.01 -27.81
CA LEU A 37 -14.66 -1.25 -28.59
C LEU A 37 -14.29 0.25 -28.57
N PRO A 38 -14.01 0.89 -29.72
CA PRO A 38 -13.88 2.34 -29.80
C PRO A 38 -15.20 3.02 -29.43
N MET A 39 -15.13 4.05 -28.59
CA MET A 39 -16.29 4.70 -27.97
C MET A 39 -16.76 5.97 -28.71
N VAL A 40 -16.14 6.30 -29.85
CA VAL A 40 -16.51 7.43 -30.71
C VAL A 40 -16.92 6.89 -32.08
N ARG A 41 -18.01 7.43 -32.62
CA ARG A 41 -18.52 7.11 -33.95
C ARG A 41 -17.77 7.91 -35.00
N ARG A 42 -17.54 7.32 -36.17
CA ARG A 42 -16.97 8.02 -37.32
C ARG A 42 -18.06 8.86 -37.95
N ARG A 43 -17.93 10.19 -37.82
CA ARG A 43 -18.82 11.17 -38.46
C ARG A 43 -18.08 11.87 -39.58
N GLN A 44 -18.54 11.75 -40.82
CA GLN A 44 -17.90 12.36 -41.98
C GLN A 44 -18.96 12.89 -42.97
N GLU A 45 -18.76 14.11 -43.46
CA GLU A 45 -19.53 14.63 -44.60
C GLU A 45 -18.89 14.15 -45.90
N THR A 46 -19.60 13.31 -46.64
CA THR A 46 -19.19 12.80 -47.94
C THR A 46 -20.07 13.42 -49.04
N VAL A 47 -19.61 13.36 -50.29
CA VAL A 47 -20.34 13.88 -51.46
C VAL A 47 -21.75 13.26 -51.59
N ASP A 48 -21.94 12.04 -51.09
CA ASP A 48 -23.20 11.28 -51.13
C ASP A 48 -24.08 11.43 -49.86
N GLY A 49 -23.63 12.20 -48.86
CA GLY A 49 -24.34 12.42 -47.61
C GLY A 49 -23.46 12.29 -46.36
N GLU A 50 -24.09 12.34 -45.18
CA GLU A 50 -23.42 12.19 -43.89
C GLU A 50 -23.26 10.71 -43.52
N ILE A 51 -22.04 10.30 -43.20
CA ILE A 51 -21.72 8.99 -42.64
C ILE A 51 -21.64 9.15 -41.12
N ASP A 52 -22.43 8.37 -40.36
CA ASP A 52 -22.35 8.24 -38.90
C ASP A 52 -22.37 6.76 -38.51
N GLU A 53 -21.19 6.15 -38.40
CA GLU A 53 -21.03 4.72 -38.13
C GLU A 53 -20.28 4.43 -36.83
N ALA A 54 -20.67 3.34 -36.17
CA ALA A 54 -19.94 2.83 -35.03
C ALA A 54 -18.74 2.01 -35.51
N LEU A 55 -17.57 2.23 -34.93
CA LEU A 55 -16.40 1.43 -35.22
C LEU A 55 -16.54 0.01 -34.63
N PRO A 56 -16.01 -1.01 -35.32
CA PRO A 56 -16.07 -2.38 -34.84
C PRO A 56 -15.21 -2.60 -33.59
N VAL A 57 -15.46 -3.70 -32.88
CA VAL A 57 -14.56 -4.19 -31.84
C VAL A 57 -13.24 -4.61 -32.49
N ILE A 58 -12.14 -4.14 -31.93
CA ILE A 58 -10.79 -4.46 -32.39
C ILE A 58 -10.27 -5.62 -31.53
N PRO A 59 -9.99 -6.80 -32.12
CA PRO A 59 -9.44 -7.93 -31.41
C PRO A 59 -7.92 -7.78 -31.19
N ASP A 60 -7.36 -8.64 -30.33
CA ASP A 60 -5.92 -8.82 -30.17
C ASP A 60 -5.10 -7.57 -29.78
N VAL A 61 -5.74 -6.56 -29.21
CA VAL A 61 -5.09 -5.29 -28.85
C VAL A 61 -4.18 -5.49 -27.64
N PRO A 62 -2.86 -5.26 -27.74
CA PRO A 62 -1.95 -5.39 -26.60
C PRO A 62 -2.22 -4.30 -25.56
N VAL A 63 -2.35 -4.71 -24.30
CA VAL A 63 -2.47 -3.80 -23.15
C VAL A 63 -1.08 -3.44 -22.64
N VAL A 64 -0.77 -2.15 -22.62
CA VAL A 64 0.55 -1.64 -22.21
C VAL A 64 0.56 -1.39 -20.71
N PHE A 65 1.44 -2.10 -20.00
CA PHE A 65 1.76 -1.86 -18.60
C PHE A 65 3.11 -1.15 -18.46
N PRO A 66 3.24 -0.11 -17.61
CA PRO A 66 4.53 0.51 -17.32
C PRO A 66 5.52 -0.53 -16.80
N ARG A 67 6.62 -0.77 -17.54
CA ARG A 67 7.68 -1.72 -17.18
C ARG A 67 9.05 -1.24 -17.66
N ALA A 68 10.06 -1.36 -16.80
CA ALA A 68 11.46 -1.07 -17.12
C ALA A 68 12.39 -1.65 -16.05
N GLY A 69 13.64 -1.96 -16.39
CA GLY A 69 14.66 -2.35 -15.40
C GLY A 69 14.34 -3.59 -14.56
N GLY A 70 13.45 -4.48 -15.03
CA GLY A 70 12.98 -5.65 -14.28
C GLY A 70 11.77 -5.40 -13.37
N PHE A 71 11.26 -4.18 -13.30
CA PHE A 71 10.08 -3.79 -12.52
C PHE A 71 8.88 -3.48 -13.42
N LYS A 72 7.66 -3.61 -12.87
CA LYS A 72 6.40 -3.33 -13.57
C LYS A 72 5.30 -2.82 -12.63
N ILE A 73 4.38 -2.04 -13.16
CA ILE A 73 3.11 -1.67 -12.53
C ILE A 73 1.98 -2.32 -13.32
N THR A 74 1.18 -3.16 -12.66
CA THR A 74 0.08 -3.89 -13.28
C THR A 74 -1.17 -3.77 -12.44
N PHE A 75 -2.33 -3.87 -13.08
CA PHE A 75 -3.63 -3.85 -12.43
C PHE A 75 -4.55 -4.86 -13.14
N PRO A 76 -5.56 -5.39 -12.42
CA PRO A 76 -6.46 -6.39 -13.00
C PRO A 76 -7.35 -5.72 -14.05
N VAL A 77 -7.23 -6.16 -15.31
CA VAL A 77 -8.05 -5.66 -16.41
C VAL A 77 -9.34 -6.47 -16.48
N ALA A 78 -10.47 -5.78 -16.52
CA ALA A 78 -11.80 -6.36 -16.55
C ALA A 78 -12.65 -5.80 -17.71
N VAL A 79 -13.71 -6.54 -18.04
CA VAL A 79 -14.73 -6.07 -19.00
C VAL A 79 -15.39 -4.80 -18.46
N GLY A 80 -15.43 -3.76 -19.28
CA GLY A 80 -15.97 -2.45 -18.91
C GLY A 80 -14.92 -1.39 -18.60
N ASP A 81 -13.67 -1.79 -18.35
CA ASP A 81 -12.56 -0.86 -18.13
C ASP A 81 -12.35 0.06 -19.34
N ARG A 82 -11.83 1.26 -19.07
CA ARG A 82 -11.64 2.30 -20.09
C ARG A 82 -10.17 2.49 -20.45
N CYS A 83 -9.92 2.69 -21.73
CA CYS A 83 -8.58 2.85 -22.26
C CYS A 83 -8.50 3.95 -23.33
N ILE A 84 -7.27 4.36 -23.58
CA ILE A 84 -6.83 5.09 -24.76
C ILE A 84 -6.36 4.03 -25.76
N LEU A 85 -6.92 4.04 -26.96
CA LEU A 85 -6.39 3.32 -28.12
C LEU A 85 -5.44 4.26 -28.85
N ALA A 86 -4.14 3.98 -28.78
CA ALA A 86 -3.13 4.72 -29.52
C ALA A 86 -2.72 3.92 -30.76
N PHE A 87 -2.99 4.45 -31.95
CA PHE A 87 -2.72 3.78 -33.21
C PHE A 87 -1.28 4.01 -33.65
N CYS A 88 -0.59 2.93 -33.99
CA CYS A 88 0.78 2.98 -34.46
C CYS A 88 0.86 3.56 -35.88
N GLU A 89 1.96 4.25 -36.19
CA GLU A 89 2.17 4.81 -37.55
C GLU A 89 2.26 3.69 -38.60
N ARG A 90 2.82 2.54 -38.21
CA ARG A 90 3.05 1.37 -39.06
C ARG A 90 2.54 0.12 -38.36
N SER A 91 2.44 -0.98 -39.11
CA SER A 91 2.10 -2.26 -38.53
C SER A 91 3.13 -2.67 -37.47
N VAL A 92 2.63 -3.16 -36.35
CA VAL A 92 3.44 -3.60 -35.20
C VAL A 92 3.42 -5.11 -35.02
N ASP A 93 2.78 -5.86 -35.92
CA ASP A 93 2.61 -7.31 -35.80
C ASP A 93 3.95 -8.05 -35.67
N ASN A 94 4.89 -7.77 -36.57
CA ASN A 94 6.22 -8.38 -36.56
C ASN A 94 7.02 -8.05 -35.29
N TYR A 95 6.82 -6.86 -34.72
CA TYR A 95 7.41 -6.48 -33.45
C TYR A 95 6.73 -7.23 -32.30
N GLN A 96 5.40 -7.30 -32.32
CA GLN A 96 4.57 -7.90 -31.27
C GLN A 96 4.79 -9.40 -31.13
N ILE A 97 5.10 -10.12 -32.22
CA ILE A 97 5.45 -11.54 -32.19
C ILE A 97 6.91 -11.79 -31.78
N GLY A 98 7.73 -10.74 -31.64
CA GLY A 98 9.15 -10.83 -31.33
C GLY A 98 9.98 -11.42 -32.47
N GLN A 99 9.69 -11.03 -33.72
CA GLN A 99 10.39 -11.55 -34.90
C GLN A 99 11.92 -11.33 -34.83
N SER A 100 12.35 -10.21 -34.22
CA SER A 100 13.76 -9.87 -34.02
C SER A 100 13.94 -8.93 -32.83
N ASP A 101 15.14 -8.93 -32.24
CA ASP A 101 15.59 -7.91 -31.28
C ASP A 101 16.08 -6.62 -31.99
N ASP A 102 16.30 -6.69 -33.31
CA ASP A 102 16.60 -5.55 -34.19
C ASP A 102 15.31 -4.97 -34.80
N PRO A 103 15.33 -3.72 -35.34
CA PRO A 103 14.18 -3.14 -36.03
C PRO A 103 13.62 -4.07 -37.12
N VAL A 104 12.32 -4.33 -37.03
CA VAL A 104 11.59 -5.21 -37.95
C VAL A 104 10.98 -4.43 -39.11
N ASP A 105 10.87 -5.07 -40.27
CA ASP A 105 10.12 -4.53 -41.40
C ASP A 105 8.60 -4.69 -41.12
N PRO A 106 7.79 -3.63 -41.21
CA PRO A 106 6.35 -3.73 -41.03
C PRO A 106 5.63 -4.53 -42.14
N GLU A 107 6.27 -4.83 -43.28
CA GLU A 107 5.75 -5.53 -44.48
C GLU A 107 4.58 -4.84 -45.21
N LEU A 108 3.66 -4.24 -44.45
CA LEU A 108 2.50 -3.52 -44.94
C LEU A 108 2.81 -2.03 -45.07
N TYR A 109 2.36 -1.44 -46.18
CA TYR A 109 2.49 0.00 -46.43
C TYR A 109 1.42 0.85 -45.76
N GLN A 110 0.43 0.21 -45.13
CA GLN A 110 -0.65 0.89 -44.41
C GLN A 110 -0.06 1.77 -43.29
N LYS A 111 -0.75 2.86 -43.00
CA LYS A 111 -0.39 3.77 -41.92
C LYS A 111 -1.62 4.09 -41.10
N HIS A 112 -1.46 4.26 -39.80
CA HIS A 112 -2.54 4.71 -38.91
C HIS A 112 -3.80 3.85 -39.05
N HIS A 113 -3.61 2.54 -39.20
CA HIS A 113 -4.71 1.61 -39.49
C HIS A 113 -5.41 1.17 -38.20
N LEU A 114 -6.71 0.87 -38.29
CA LEU A 114 -7.55 0.52 -37.15
C LEU A 114 -7.10 -0.79 -36.44
N THR A 115 -6.33 -1.63 -37.12
CA THR A 115 -5.86 -2.94 -36.60
C THR A 115 -4.60 -2.87 -35.76
N ASP A 116 -3.88 -1.75 -35.81
CA ASP A 116 -2.59 -1.60 -35.12
C ASP A 116 -2.64 -0.63 -33.92
N PRO A 117 -3.63 -0.72 -32.99
CA PRO A 117 -3.58 0.05 -31.76
C PRO A 117 -2.83 -0.68 -30.64
N VAL A 118 -2.39 0.10 -29.67
CA VAL A 118 -2.08 -0.35 -28.32
C VAL A 118 -3.06 0.25 -27.32
N ALA A 119 -3.40 -0.46 -26.25
CA ALA A 119 -4.31 0.01 -25.22
C ALA A 119 -3.54 0.52 -23.99
N LEU A 120 -3.75 1.79 -23.65
CA LEU A 120 -3.29 2.41 -22.39
C LEU A 120 -4.50 2.63 -21.48
N LEU A 121 -4.54 1.99 -20.32
CA LEU A 121 -5.71 2.03 -19.45
C LEU A 121 -5.75 3.31 -18.59
N GLY A 122 -6.96 3.74 -18.20
CA GLY A 122 -7.16 4.82 -17.23
C GLY A 122 -7.90 6.07 -17.74
N TRP A 123 -8.32 6.12 -19.01
CA TRP A 123 -9.13 7.24 -19.52
C TRP A 123 -10.63 7.02 -19.28
N TYR A 124 -11.09 7.35 -18.07
CA TYR A 124 -12.50 7.25 -17.70
C TYR A 124 -13.32 8.48 -18.10
N GLN A 125 -14.64 8.31 -18.15
CA GLN A 125 -15.59 9.38 -18.43
C GLN A 125 -15.78 10.26 -17.19
N ASP A 126 -16.16 11.52 -17.36
CA ASP A 126 -16.37 12.47 -16.23
C ASP A 126 -17.34 11.96 -15.17
N LYS A 127 -18.34 11.17 -15.57
CA LYS A 127 -19.31 10.55 -14.65
C LYS A 127 -18.70 9.48 -13.73
N ASP A 128 -17.54 8.93 -14.12
CA ASP A 128 -16.80 7.90 -13.41
C ASP A 128 -15.47 8.48 -12.86
N ALA A 129 -15.42 9.80 -12.64
CA ALA A 129 -14.24 10.44 -12.08
C ALA A 129 -13.89 9.87 -10.69
N LEU A 130 -12.60 9.64 -10.46
CA LEU A 130 -12.09 9.18 -9.17
C LEU A 130 -12.44 10.17 -8.06
N THR A 131 -12.92 9.65 -6.93
CA THR A 131 -13.18 10.44 -5.73
C THR A 131 -12.01 10.35 -4.76
N GLY A 132 -11.71 11.43 -4.03
CA GLY A 132 -10.72 11.38 -2.94
C GLY A 132 -9.25 11.29 -3.39
N VAL A 133 -8.95 11.70 -4.63
CA VAL A 133 -7.58 11.77 -5.17
C VAL A 133 -6.70 12.66 -4.29
N ALA A 134 -5.51 12.20 -3.92
CA ALA A 134 -4.55 13.02 -3.17
C ALA A 134 -4.21 14.32 -3.91
N THR A 135 -4.19 15.42 -3.17
CA THR A 135 -3.87 16.76 -3.70
C THR A 135 -2.43 17.19 -3.42
N THR A 136 -1.77 16.53 -2.48
CA THR A 136 -0.45 16.91 -1.92
C THR A 136 0.58 15.79 -2.01
N GLY A 137 0.21 14.64 -2.59
CA GLY A 137 1.05 13.45 -2.62
C GLY A 137 0.73 12.48 -3.76
N LEU A 138 1.54 11.43 -3.85
CA LEU A 138 1.33 10.29 -4.74
C LEU A 138 0.48 9.24 -4.03
N ASP A 139 -0.52 8.72 -4.73
CA ASP A 139 -1.34 7.59 -4.31
C ASP A 139 -1.24 6.40 -5.24
N VAL A 140 -1.10 5.21 -4.66
CA VAL A 140 -1.24 3.92 -5.33
C VAL A 140 -2.18 3.05 -4.50
N GLY A 141 -3.39 2.81 -5.00
CA GLY A 141 -4.41 2.10 -4.23
C GLY A 141 -5.67 1.78 -5.03
N ALA A 142 -6.66 1.22 -4.34
CA ALA A 142 -7.99 0.99 -4.89
C ALA A 142 -8.73 2.32 -5.12
N ASP A 143 -9.59 2.37 -6.14
CA ASP A 143 -10.36 3.56 -6.51
C ASP A 143 -11.26 4.09 -5.38
N ASP A 144 -11.67 3.22 -4.45
CA ASP A 144 -12.47 3.57 -3.27
C ASP A 144 -11.62 4.06 -2.07
N ASN A 145 -10.30 4.18 -2.24
CA ASN A 145 -9.31 4.56 -1.23
C ASN A 145 -9.31 3.68 0.03
N LYS A 146 -9.88 2.47 -0.03
CA LYS A 146 -9.89 1.55 1.10
C LYS A 146 -8.60 0.75 1.25
N ALA A 147 -7.73 0.72 0.25
CA ALA A 147 -6.43 0.07 0.35
C ALA A 147 -5.43 0.84 -0.49
N THR A 148 -4.50 1.55 0.17
CA THR A 148 -3.66 2.53 -0.51
C THR A 148 -2.30 2.66 0.16
N VAL A 149 -1.30 2.94 -0.68
CA VAL A 149 0.02 3.46 -0.32
C VAL A 149 0.07 4.92 -0.74
N ARG A 150 0.34 5.82 0.21
CA ARG A 150 0.46 7.27 -0.03
C ARG A 150 1.84 7.76 0.35
N VAL A 151 2.42 8.58 -0.51
CA VAL A 151 3.63 9.36 -0.22
C VAL A 151 3.26 10.83 -0.28
N GLU A 152 3.33 11.51 0.86
CA GLU A 152 2.94 12.92 1.00
C GLU A 152 4.08 13.68 1.68
N GLY A 153 4.79 14.50 0.91
CA GLY A 153 5.99 15.17 1.39
C GLY A 153 7.06 14.18 1.86
N ASP A 154 7.37 14.23 3.15
CA ASP A 154 8.32 13.37 3.87
C ASP A 154 7.66 12.18 4.59
N LYS A 155 6.34 12.02 4.45
CA LYS A 155 5.55 10.97 5.11
C LYS A 155 5.13 9.87 4.14
N ILE A 156 5.24 8.61 4.58
CA ILE A 156 4.70 7.45 3.86
C ILE A 156 3.62 6.78 4.71
N THR A 157 2.45 6.55 4.12
CA THR A 157 1.32 5.89 4.78
C THR A 157 0.90 4.66 3.99
N VAL A 158 0.66 3.54 4.68
CA VAL A 158 0.03 2.35 4.11
C VAL A 158 -1.19 2.02 4.95
N TRP A 159 -2.37 1.93 4.34
CA TRP A 159 -3.59 1.64 5.10
C TRP A 159 -4.54 0.71 4.37
N SER A 160 -5.42 0.11 5.16
CA SER A 160 -6.58 -0.63 4.69
C SER A 160 -7.82 -0.32 5.53
N ASP A 161 -9.00 -0.31 4.91
CA ASP A 161 -10.33 -0.24 5.52
C ASP A 161 -11.13 -1.45 5.02
N ARG A 162 -11.27 -2.46 5.88
CA ARG A 162 -12.08 -3.65 5.59
C ARG A 162 -13.40 -3.54 6.34
N ALA A 163 -14.43 -3.04 5.65
CA ALA A 163 -15.79 -2.92 6.20
C ALA A 163 -15.86 -2.11 7.51
N GLY A 164 -15.08 -1.03 7.60
CA GLY A 164 -14.99 -0.15 8.77
C GLY A 164 -13.85 -0.51 9.72
N ASP A 165 -13.26 -1.71 9.61
CA ASP A 165 -12.07 -2.10 10.35
C ASP A 165 -10.83 -1.51 9.68
N ARG A 166 -10.28 -0.46 10.28
CA ARG A 166 -9.18 0.32 9.71
C ARG A 166 -7.88 -0.01 10.37
N ALA A 167 -6.87 -0.32 9.56
CA ALA A 167 -5.49 -0.44 9.99
C ALA A 167 -4.61 0.49 9.16
N ARG A 168 -3.69 1.23 9.80
CA ARG A 168 -2.68 2.03 9.08
C ARG A 168 -1.30 1.93 9.72
N LEU A 169 -0.29 1.98 8.88
CA LEU A 169 1.12 2.16 9.21
C LEU A 169 1.55 3.52 8.65
N GLU A 170 2.13 4.37 9.48
CA GLU A 170 2.78 5.62 9.05
C GLU A 170 4.28 5.58 9.34
N LEU A 171 5.09 6.00 8.37
CA LEU A 171 6.49 6.35 8.53
C LEU A 171 6.58 7.88 8.49
N ASP A 172 6.97 8.48 9.60
CA ASP A 172 7.02 9.92 9.80
C ASP A 172 8.31 10.29 10.54
N GLY A 173 9.30 10.73 9.77
CA GLY A 173 10.63 11.07 10.31
C GLY A 173 11.30 9.92 11.03
N ASP A 174 11.46 10.07 12.35
CA ASP A 174 12.11 9.10 13.23
C ASP A 174 11.14 8.11 13.90
N GLU A 175 9.87 8.14 13.50
CA GLU A 175 8.79 7.37 14.11
C GLU A 175 8.06 6.48 13.07
N ILE A 176 7.78 5.24 13.48
CA ILE A 176 6.87 4.32 12.83
C ILE A 176 5.63 4.20 13.72
N ARG A 177 4.44 4.49 13.20
CA ARG A 177 3.18 4.44 13.96
C ARG A 177 2.23 3.40 13.39
N LEU A 178 1.61 2.62 14.28
CA LEU A 178 0.55 1.66 13.98
C LEU A 178 -0.78 2.17 14.57
N PHE A 179 -1.84 2.15 13.77
CA PHE A 179 -3.16 2.57 14.22
C PHE A 179 -4.22 1.53 13.87
N GLU A 180 -5.23 1.45 14.73
CA GLU A 180 -6.47 0.71 14.51
C GLU A 180 -7.63 1.69 14.70
N ASN A 181 -8.60 1.67 13.78
CA ASN A 181 -9.82 2.48 13.87
C ASN A 181 -9.57 3.96 14.16
N LEU A 182 -8.53 4.52 13.52
CA LEU A 182 -8.03 5.91 13.67
C LEU A 182 -7.33 6.23 15.00
N ALA A 183 -7.27 5.30 15.95
CA ALA A 183 -6.54 5.46 17.21
C ALA A 183 -5.12 4.89 17.09
N ALA A 184 -4.11 5.63 17.55
CA ALA A 184 -2.75 5.12 17.62
C ALA A 184 -2.72 3.99 18.65
N LEU A 185 -2.31 2.80 18.23
CA LEU A 185 -2.19 1.64 19.14
C LEU A 185 -0.78 1.49 19.67
N ALA A 186 0.19 1.73 18.81
CA ALA A 186 1.60 1.55 19.12
C ALA A 186 2.43 2.43 18.21
N SER A 187 3.54 2.93 18.74
CA SER A 187 4.61 3.50 17.93
C SER A 187 5.96 2.88 18.27
N MET A 188 6.83 2.93 17.28
CA MET A 188 8.24 2.62 17.40
C MET A 188 9.02 3.87 17.00
N LYS A 189 9.78 4.44 17.93
CA LYS A 189 10.58 5.64 17.68
C LYS A 189 12.06 5.32 17.74
N VAL A 190 12.82 5.76 16.74
CA VAL A 190 14.26 5.60 16.64
C VAL A 190 14.93 6.94 16.92
N GLY A 191 15.55 7.13 18.08
CA GLY A 191 16.17 8.41 18.42
C GLY A 191 17.29 8.24 19.44
N GLY A 192 18.36 9.03 19.29
CA GLY A 192 19.48 8.99 20.25
C GLY A 192 20.22 7.65 20.35
N GLY A 193 20.12 6.79 19.33
CA GLY A 193 20.73 5.45 19.31
C GLY A 193 19.89 4.33 19.95
N GLU A 194 18.60 4.58 20.21
CA GLU A 194 17.70 3.65 20.89
C GLU A 194 16.40 3.44 20.10
N ILE A 195 15.77 2.28 20.31
CA ILE A 195 14.44 1.94 19.77
C ILE A 195 13.45 1.93 20.94
N ASN A 196 12.51 2.87 20.94
CA ASN A 196 11.42 2.93 21.91
C ASN A 196 10.20 2.19 21.34
N LEU A 197 9.58 1.29 22.13
CA LEU A 197 8.38 0.52 21.76
C LEU A 197 7.27 0.81 22.79
N GLY A 198 6.06 1.16 22.35
CA GLY A 198 4.91 1.38 23.26
C GLY A 198 3.85 2.34 22.72
N ASP A 199 2.86 2.71 23.55
CA ASP A 199 1.90 3.78 23.26
C ASP A 199 2.57 5.17 23.31
N GLN A 200 2.01 6.15 22.60
CA GLN A 200 2.47 7.54 22.52
C GLN A 200 2.49 8.25 23.89
N SER A 201 1.76 7.71 24.88
CA SER A 201 1.74 8.13 26.29
C SER A 201 2.11 6.99 27.28
N ALA A 202 2.81 5.94 26.83
CA ALA A 202 3.10 4.78 27.67
C ALA A 202 3.96 5.14 28.91
N ALA A 203 3.31 5.16 30.08
CA ALA A 203 3.98 5.20 31.37
C ALA A 203 4.54 3.83 31.81
N ASP A 204 4.13 2.75 31.11
CA ASP A 204 4.48 1.37 31.41
C ASP A 204 5.32 0.74 30.29
N PHE A 205 6.32 -0.06 30.67
CA PHE A 205 7.21 -0.76 29.75
C PHE A 205 6.53 -1.98 29.08
N VAL A 206 6.98 -2.32 27.87
CA VAL A 206 6.49 -3.47 27.07
C VAL A 206 6.76 -4.82 27.74
N ALA A 207 7.81 -4.90 28.56
CA ALA A 207 8.03 -6.05 29.42
C ALA A 207 7.10 -5.93 30.63
N LEU A 208 6.55 -7.05 31.10
CA LEU A 208 5.76 -7.20 32.34
C LEU A 208 6.46 -6.68 33.61
N ALA A 209 7.54 -5.91 33.53
CA ALA A 209 8.28 -5.27 34.60
C ALA A 209 7.37 -4.63 35.65
N GLY A 210 6.27 -3.97 35.26
CA GLY A 210 5.28 -3.45 36.21
C GLY A 210 4.59 -4.56 37.02
N LYS A 211 4.16 -5.65 36.37
CA LYS A 211 3.60 -6.83 37.06
C LYS A 211 4.67 -7.57 37.88
N VAL A 212 5.89 -7.73 37.36
CA VAL A 212 7.01 -8.37 38.07
C VAL A 212 7.39 -7.56 39.30
N LEU A 213 7.48 -6.23 39.21
CA LEU A 213 7.74 -5.35 40.34
C LEU A 213 6.59 -5.42 41.37
N THR A 214 5.34 -5.47 40.90
CA THR A 214 4.18 -5.66 41.77
C THR A 214 4.26 -6.97 42.55
N GLU A 215 4.52 -8.09 41.88
CA GLU A 215 4.65 -9.40 42.54
C GLU A 215 5.88 -9.48 43.45
N LEU A 216 7.01 -8.89 43.06
CA LEU A 216 8.21 -8.79 43.90
C LEU A 216 7.95 -7.95 45.17
N ASN A 217 7.22 -6.84 45.06
CA ASN A 217 6.84 -6.02 46.21
C ASN A 217 5.90 -6.75 47.17
N LYS A 218 4.98 -7.59 46.65
CA LYS A 218 4.17 -8.48 47.50
C LYS A 218 5.04 -9.46 48.28
N LEU A 219 5.99 -10.13 47.61
CA LEU A 219 6.94 -11.03 48.27
C LEU A 219 7.80 -10.30 49.32
N ALA A 220 8.30 -9.11 49.01
CA ALA A 220 9.06 -8.31 49.96
C ALA A 220 8.22 -7.93 51.19
N SER A 221 6.96 -7.57 50.98
CA SER A 221 6.00 -7.29 52.06
C SER A 221 5.80 -8.52 52.95
N ASP A 222 5.50 -9.67 52.37
CA ASP A 222 5.29 -10.92 53.12
C ASP A 222 6.52 -11.33 53.93
N VAL A 223 7.71 -11.24 53.32
CA VAL A 223 8.98 -11.51 54.01
C VAL A 223 9.20 -10.53 55.15
N ASN A 224 8.91 -9.24 54.97
CA ASN A 224 9.05 -8.25 56.02
C ASN A 224 8.05 -8.47 57.16
N SER A 225 6.82 -8.86 56.87
CA SER A 225 5.85 -9.28 57.88
C SER A 225 6.36 -10.46 58.71
N LEU A 226 6.95 -11.48 58.06
CA LEU A 226 7.56 -12.61 58.77
C LEU A 226 8.75 -12.17 59.64
N LYS A 227 9.62 -11.29 59.13
CA LYS A 227 10.76 -10.75 59.91
C LYS A 227 10.29 -10.00 61.16
N THR A 228 9.20 -9.24 61.06
CA THR A 228 8.60 -8.56 62.22
C THR A 228 8.13 -9.56 63.28
N VAL A 229 7.50 -10.68 62.87
CA VAL A 229 7.09 -11.75 63.79
C VAL A 229 8.30 -12.36 64.50
N PHE A 230 9.37 -12.71 63.78
CA PHE A 230 10.59 -13.28 64.37
C PHE A 230 11.31 -12.31 65.31
N SER A 231 11.31 -11.02 64.99
CA SER A 231 11.90 -9.98 65.85
C SER A 231 11.16 -9.87 67.19
N ALA A 232 9.82 -9.88 67.15
CA ALA A 232 8.96 -9.76 68.34
C ALA A 232 8.80 -11.07 69.13
N TRP A 233 9.06 -12.23 68.51
CA TRP A 233 8.85 -13.55 69.12
C TRP A 233 9.69 -13.74 70.41
N ILE A 234 9.05 -14.20 71.48
CA ILE A 234 9.73 -14.54 72.73
C ILE A 234 9.90 -16.07 72.80
N PRO A 235 11.13 -16.60 72.74
CA PRO A 235 11.36 -18.04 72.85
C PRO A 235 10.91 -18.60 74.20
N VAL A 236 10.36 -19.81 74.21
CA VAL A 236 10.02 -20.50 75.46
C VAL A 236 11.30 -21.05 76.07
N PRO A 237 11.47 -21.03 77.41
CA PRO A 237 12.65 -21.62 78.02
C PRO A 237 12.84 -23.09 77.63
N ASN A 238 14.05 -23.45 77.18
CA ASN A 238 14.48 -24.81 76.85
C ASN A 238 13.80 -25.49 75.64
N ASP A 239 13.20 -24.74 74.72
CA ASP A 239 12.61 -25.28 73.47
C ASP A 239 13.55 -25.25 72.26
N GLY A 240 14.78 -24.75 72.44
CA GLY A 240 15.74 -24.50 71.34
C GLY A 240 15.49 -23.22 70.54
N GLY A 241 14.36 -22.54 70.77
CA GLY A 241 13.95 -21.33 70.10
C GLY A 241 14.85 -20.13 70.39
N ALA A 242 15.46 -20.08 71.58
CA ALA A 242 16.48 -19.07 71.89
C ALA A 242 17.69 -19.19 70.95
N ALA A 243 18.17 -20.41 70.68
CA ALA A 243 19.27 -20.65 69.75
C ALA A 243 18.87 -20.29 68.30
N LEU A 244 17.66 -20.63 67.88
CA LEU A 244 17.14 -20.25 66.55
C LEU A 244 17.00 -18.74 66.40
N LYS A 245 16.45 -18.04 67.41
CA LYS A 245 16.31 -16.58 67.38
C LYS A 245 17.67 -15.92 67.27
N THR A 246 18.67 -16.38 68.04
CA THR A 246 20.04 -15.90 67.93
C THR A 246 20.60 -16.13 66.52
N ALA A 247 20.46 -17.32 65.96
CA ALA A 247 20.95 -17.63 64.60
C ALA A 247 20.27 -16.80 63.50
N ALA A 248 18.99 -16.44 63.67
CA ALA A 248 18.22 -15.67 62.69
C ALA A 248 18.34 -14.14 62.85
N THR A 249 19.03 -13.63 63.88
CA THR A 249 19.10 -12.20 64.24
C THR A 249 19.49 -11.32 63.05
N THR A 250 20.52 -11.71 62.31
CA THR A 250 21.00 -10.96 61.15
C THR A 250 19.98 -10.96 60.01
N TRP A 251 19.21 -12.04 59.84
CA TRP A 251 18.22 -12.15 58.77
C TRP A 251 17.00 -11.24 58.99
N PHE A 252 16.42 -11.23 60.20
CA PHE A 252 15.25 -10.38 60.49
C PHE A 252 15.61 -8.94 60.86
N GLY A 253 16.88 -8.66 61.17
CA GLY A 253 17.37 -7.34 61.57
C GLY A 253 17.40 -6.28 60.46
N SER A 254 17.07 -6.64 59.21
CA SER A 254 17.00 -5.67 58.10
C SER A 254 15.83 -5.99 57.15
N PRO A 255 14.99 -4.99 56.81
CA PRO A 255 13.89 -5.19 55.87
C PRO A 255 14.42 -5.44 54.46
N VAL A 256 13.69 -6.26 53.70
CA VAL A 256 13.88 -6.39 52.25
C VAL A 256 13.27 -5.17 51.59
N THR A 257 14.09 -4.41 50.88
CA THR A 257 13.64 -3.32 50.01
C THR A 257 13.93 -3.71 48.57
N ILE A 258 12.92 -3.54 47.71
CA ILE A 258 13.09 -3.71 46.27
C ILE A 258 13.02 -2.31 45.67
N SER A 259 14.15 -1.85 45.17
CA SER A 259 14.17 -0.64 44.36
C SER A 259 13.39 -0.90 43.08
N PRO A 260 12.66 0.10 42.55
CA PRO A 260 12.09 -0.02 41.22
C PRO A 260 13.23 -0.42 40.29
N VAL A 261 13.05 -1.55 39.60
CA VAL A 261 13.81 -1.75 38.38
C VAL A 261 13.17 -0.75 37.43
N ALA A 262 13.63 0.50 37.48
CA ALA A 262 13.46 1.40 36.36
C ALA A 262 14.18 0.67 35.23
N ALA A 263 13.46 -0.15 34.48
CA ALA A 263 13.93 -0.67 33.23
C ALA A 263 14.00 0.54 32.31
N THR A 264 14.98 1.42 32.52
CA THR A 264 15.06 2.69 31.80
C THR A 264 15.13 2.45 30.29
N LYS A 265 15.45 1.22 29.87
CA LYS A 265 15.57 0.81 28.47
C LYS A 265 15.13 -0.63 28.32
N VAL A 266 13.97 -0.87 27.72
CA VAL A 266 13.72 -2.13 27.01
C VAL A 266 14.66 -2.11 25.82
N LYS A 267 15.88 -2.63 26.00
CA LYS A 267 16.80 -2.87 24.89
C LYS A 267 16.34 -4.14 24.19
N ALA A 268 15.55 -3.99 23.13
CA ALA A 268 15.50 -5.04 22.11
C ALA A 268 16.88 -5.04 21.44
N THR A 269 17.73 -6.00 21.80
CA THR A 269 19.01 -6.26 21.10
C THR A 269 18.75 -6.88 19.75
#